data_AF-A0A2H0RQ24-F1
#
_entry.id   AF-A0A2H0RQ24-F1
#
_cell.length_a   1.000
_cell.length_b   1.000
_cell.length_c   1.000
_cell.angle_alpha   90.00
_cell.angle_beta   90.00
_cell.angle_gamma   90.00
#
_symmetry.space_group_name_H-M   'P 1'
#
loop_
_entity.id
_entity.type
_entity.pdbx_description
1 polymer ?
#
loop_
_entity_poly.entity_id
_entity_poly.type
_entity_poly.pdbx_seq_one_letter_code
_entity_poly.pdbx_strand_id
1 'polypeptide(L)'
;MALEPVKVPQNVQIEDRLIGPITLRQVIICLIGGGISFVIWNIMKQSGLISTFHLLVAWIPFVIAAAFAFVKVQNLSLLRILLLIVERTEKPSMRVWQPRAGIRINVRSYFQTQQSTNEQESTEPVGKDKLQQLSSLLDESAHKYDPDVSPNPNVRPDTPEFNGPPKPVDPSRVSVDTTATNTPLDGITQRNEPAKTQPSSPMRDLSPPHPA
;
A
#
# COMPACT_ATOMS: atom_id res chain seq x y z
N MET A 1 -28.44 16.09 -16.52
CA MET A 1 -27.50 17.11 -16.03
C MET A 1 -26.11 16.69 -16.47
N ALA A 2 -25.49 17.42 -17.41
CA ALA A 2 -24.13 17.10 -17.84
C ALA A 2 -23.16 17.52 -16.73
N LEU A 3 -22.26 16.62 -16.32
CA LEU A 3 -21.23 16.94 -15.34
C LEU A 3 -20.10 17.66 -16.08
N GLU A 4 -19.95 18.95 -15.80
CA GLU A 4 -18.82 19.74 -16.29
C GLU A 4 -17.50 19.10 -15.79
N PRO A 5 -16.51 18.84 -16.67
CA PRO A 5 -15.27 18.21 -16.27
C PRO A 5 -14.49 19.12 -15.31
N VAL A 6 -14.15 18.60 -14.13
CA VAL A 6 -13.34 19.30 -13.13
C VAL A 6 -11.97 19.62 -13.71
N LYS A 7 -11.62 20.90 -13.78
CA LYS A 7 -10.33 21.36 -14.27
C LYS A 7 -9.23 21.01 -13.27
N VAL A 8 -8.42 20.02 -13.60
CA VAL A 8 -7.27 19.63 -12.78
C VAL A 8 -6.16 20.69 -12.92
N PRO A 9 -5.61 21.21 -11.81
CA PRO A 9 -4.48 22.13 -11.87
C PRO A 9 -3.25 21.43 -12.45
N GLN A 10 -2.66 21.99 -13.52
CA GLN A 10 -1.50 21.40 -14.20
C GLN A 10 -0.14 21.85 -13.61
N ASN A 11 -0.12 22.88 -12.76
CA ASN A 11 1.13 23.48 -12.26
C ASN A 11 1.67 22.82 -10.96
N VAL A 12 1.23 21.60 -10.61
CA VAL A 12 1.62 20.98 -9.34
C VAL A 12 3.05 20.41 -9.33
N GLN A 13 3.69 20.22 -10.50
CA GLN A 13 5.06 19.69 -10.60
C GLN A 13 6.16 20.74 -10.78
N ILE A 14 5.86 22.04 -10.73
CA ILE A 14 6.87 23.09 -10.91
C ILE A 14 7.58 23.33 -9.58
N GLU A 15 8.90 23.23 -9.55
CA GLU A 15 9.68 23.60 -8.36
C GLU A 15 9.54 25.08 -8.05
N ASP A 16 9.50 25.41 -6.76
CA ASP A 16 9.43 26.79 -6.28
C ASP A 16 10.68 27.59 -6.69
N ARG A 17 10.44 28.80 -7.22
CA ARG A 17 11.47 29.70 -7.77
C ARG A 17 11.53 30.93 -6.87
N LEU A 18 12.68 31.15 -6.22
CA LEU A 18 12.84 32.24 -5.27
C LEU A 18 13.27 33.55 -5.96
N ILE A 19 14.26 33.47 -6.85
CA ILE A 19 14.85 34.64 -7.52
C ILE A 19 14.88 34.39 -9.02
N GLY A 20 13.89 34.92 -9.74
CA GLY A 20 13.77 34.79 -11.19
C GLY A 20 13.79 33.31 -11.63
N PRO A 21 14.75 32.89 -12.48
CA PRO A 21 14.84 31.51 -12.94
C PRO A 21 15.51 30.54 -11.94
N ILE A 22 15.96 31.00 -10.77
CA ILE A 22 16.70 30.15 -9.81
C ILE A 22 15.71 29.45 -8.85
N THR A 23 15.87 28.12 -8.70
CA THR A 23 15.03 27.34 -7.78
C THR A 23 15.47 27.48 -6.33
N LEU A 24 14.55 27.29 -5.38
CA LEU A 24 14.87 27.30 -3.95
C LEU A 24 16.02 26.34 -3.60
N ARG A 25 16.03 25.15 -4.22
CA ARG A 25 17.07 24.14 -4.02
C ARG A 25 18.45 24.66 -4.44
N GLN A 26 18.53 25.35 -5.57
CA GLN A 26 19.79 25.92 -6.07
C GLN A 26 20.33 26.99 -5.13
N VAL A 27 19.47 27.86 -4.61
CA VAL A 27 19.85 28.88 -3.62
C VAL A 27 20.43 28.24 -2.36
N ILE A 28 19.77 27.21 -1.83
CA ILE A 28 20.24 26.51 -0.62
C ILE A 28 21.62 25.87 -0.85
N ILE A 29 21.84 25.20 -1.98
CA ILE A 29 23.13 24.58 -2.30
C ILE A 29 24.24 25.64 -2.41
N CYS A 30 23.97 26.75 -3.10
CA CYS A 30 24.92 27.86 -3.21
C CYS A 30 25.20 28.53 -1.87
N LEU A 31 24.20 28.65 -0.99
CA LEU A 31 24.37 29.21 0.35
C LEU A 31 25.25 28.32 1.22
N ILE A 32 25.08 27.00 1.16
CA ILE A 32 25.93 26.04 1.89
C ILE A 32 27.37 26.11 1.35
N GLY A 33 27.56 26.05 0.03
CA GLY A 33 28.89 26.14 -0.58
C GLY A 33 29.59 27.47 -0.33
N GLY A 34 28.83 28.58 -0.38
CA GLY A 34 29.32 29.92 -0.07
C GLY A 34 29.66 30.08 1.41
N GLY A 35 28.83 29.52 2.29
CA GLY A 35 29.09 29.47 3.73
C GLY A 35 30.38 28.71 4.05
N ILE A 36 30.58 27.53 3.46
CA ILE A 36 31.83 26.75 3.64
C ILE A 36 33.04 27.53 3.12
N SER A 37 32.92 28.13 1.93
CA SER A 37 33.98 28.97 1.33
C SER A 37 34.33 30.17 2.20
N PHE A 38 33.31 30.80 2.80
CA PHE A 38 33.48 31.92 3.72
C PHE A 38 34.15 31.49 5.03
N VAL A 39 33.79 30.33 5.58
CA VAL A 39 34.46 29.78 6.78
C VAL A 39 35.94 29.52 6.49
N ILE A 40 36.26 28.88 5.36
CA ILE A 40 37.64 28.62 4.92
C ILE A 40 38.41 29.93 4.76
N TRP A 41 37.81 30.94 4.12
CA TRP A 41 38.39 32.27 3.99
C TRP A 41 38.71 32.92 5.34
N ASN A 42 37.79 32.83 6.32
CA ASN A 42 38.01 33.40 7.65
C ASN A 42 39.17 32.70 8.39
N ILE A 43 39.27 31.38 8.27
CA ILE A 43 40.38 30.60 8.86
C ILE A 43 41.72 31.05 8.24
N MET A 44 41.78 31.13 6.91
CA MET A 44 42.99 31.53 6.19
C MET A 44 43.41 32.98 6.49
N LYS A 45 42.43 33.88 6.65
CA LYS A 45 42.67 35.27 7.07
C LYS A 45 43.27 35.34 8.48
N GLN A 46 42.83 34.50 9.42
CA GLN A 46 43.39 34.45 10.78
C GLN A 46 44.82 33.91 10.80
N SER A 47 45.16 32.97 9.91
CA SER A 47 46.52 32.43 9.78
C SER A 47 47.54 33.39 9.16
N GLY A 48 47.14 34.60 8.75
CA GLY A 48 48.04 35.63 8.22
C GLY A 48 48.57 35.39 6.80
N LEU A 49 48.14 34.31 6.14
CA LEU A 49 48.57 33.93 4.80
C LEU A 49 47.57 34.50 3.76
N ILE A 50 47.67 35.80 3.47
CA ILE A 50 46.83 36.45 2.46
C ILE A 50 47.67 36.63 1.19
N SER A 51 47.60 35.64 0.32
CA SER A 51 48.11 35.69 -1.06
C SER A 51 46.96 35.42 -2.03
N THR A 52 47.08 35.89 -3.28
CA THR A 52 46.08 35.65 -4.34
C THR A 52 45.75 34.16 -4.51
N PHE A 53 46.73 33.28 -4.26
CA PHE A 53 46.52 31.83 -4.28
C PHE A 53 45.51 31.35 -3.22
N HIS A 54 45.52 31.97 -2.03
CA HIS A 54 44.64 31.61 -0.92
C HIS A 54 43.18 31.96 -1.23
N LEU A 55 42.96 33.09 -1.92
CA LEU A 55 41.62 33.47 -2.40
C LEU A 55 41.08 32.42 -3.40
N LEU A 56 41.93 31.95 -4.32
CA LEU A 56 41.52 30.95 -5.29
C LEU A 56 41.11 29.65 -4.61
N VAL A 57 41.90 29.18 -3.63
CA VAL A 57 41.61 27.97 -2.85
C VAL A 57 40.30 28.12 -2.05
N ALA A 58 40.07 29.27 -1.43
CA ALA A 58 38.85 29.53 -0.67
C ALA A 58 37.59 29.51 -1.56
N TRP A 59 37.72 29.81 -2.85
CA TRP A 59 36.58 29.84 -3.79
C TRP A 59 36.26 28.48 -4.42
N ILE A 60 37.19 27.51 -4.37
CA ILE A 60 36.99 26.14 -4.88
C ILE A 60 35.67 25.52 -4.41
N PRO A 61 35.34 25.49 -3.10
CA PRO A 61 34.10 24.88 -2.63
C PRO A 61 32.85 25.56 -3.18
N PHE A 62 32.87 26.87 -3.37
CA PHE A 62 31.75 27.61 -3.96
C PHE A 62 31.53 27.22 -5.43
N VAL A 63 32.61 27.13 -6.22
CA VAL A 63 32.52 26.73 -7.63
C VAL A 63 31.97 25.32 -7.76
N ILE A 64 32.43 24.40 -6.91
CA ILE A 64 31.91 23.03 -6.88
C ILE A 64 30.42 23.05 -6.52
N ALA A 65 30.01 23.76 -5.47
CA ALA A 65 28.61 23.84 -5.09
C ALA A 65 27.73 24.47 -6.20
N ALA A 66 28.23 25.50 -6.88
CA ALA A 66 27.54 26.11 -8.03
C ALA A 66 27.39 25.12 -9.18
N ALA A 67 28.43 24.32 -9.48
CA ALA A 67 28.33 23.25 -10.47
C ALA A 67 27.24 22.24 -10.08
N PHE A 68 27.18 21.81 -8.81
CA PHE A 68 26.14 20.91 -8.32
C PHE A 68 24.71 21.48 -8.39
N ALA A 69 24.56 22.81 -8.26
CA ALA A 69 23.28 23.50 -8.32
C ALA A 69 22.78 23.70 -9.76
N PHE A 70 23.65 24.12 -10.67
CA PHE A 70 23.24 24.54 -12.02
C PHE A 70 23.42 23.47 -13.09
N VAL A 71 24.41 22.58 -12.96
CA VAL A 71 24.66 21.54 -13.95
C VAL A 71 23.59 20.45 -13.83
N LYS A 72 22.96 20.16 -14.96
CA LYS A 72 21.96 19.11 -15.11
C LYS A 72 22.43 18.16 -16.21
N VAL A 73 22.36 16.86 -15.92
CA VAL A 73 22.65 15.80 -16.88
C VAL A 73 21.34 15.05 -17.12
N GLN A 74 20.87 15.01 -18.37
CA GLN A 74 19.62 14.34 -18.75
C GLN A 74 18.41 14.74 -17.87
N ASN A 75 18.23 16.05 -17.65
CA ASN A 75 17.17 16.61 -16.78
C ASN A 75 17.26 16.27 -15.28
N LEU A 76 18.34 15.63 -14.84
CA LEU A 76 18.62 15.37 -13.43
C LEU A 76 19.70 16.33 -12.92
N SER A 77 19.46 16.96 -11.78
CA SER A 77 20.50 17.74 -11.09
C SER A 77 21.64 16.83 -10.64
N LEU A 78 22.88 17.31 -10.66
CA LEU A 78 24.04 16.55 -10.16
C LEU A 78 23.86 16.05 -8.73
N LEU A 79 23.25 16.86 -7.85
CA LEU A 79 22.94 16.44 -6.48
C LEU A 79 22.04 15.20 -6.46
N ARG A 80 21.00 15.17 -7.29
CA ARG A 80 20.11 14.00 -7.42
C ARG A 80 20.86 12.78 -7.93
N ILE A 81 21.77 12.95 -8.89
CA ILE A 81 22.60 11.86 -9.43
C ILE A 81 23.51 11.31 -8.33
N LEU A 82 24.14 12.17 -7.53
CA LEU A 82 24.95 11.74 -6.40
C LEU A 82 24.12 10.93 -5.39
N LEU A 83 22.92 11.41 -5.04
CA LEU A 83 22.02 10.67 -4.15
C LEU A 83 21.60 9.32 -4.74
N LEU A 84 21.32 9.25 -6.05
CA LEU A 84 20.98 8.00 -6.73
C LEU A 84 22.16 7.02 -6.76
N ILE A 85 23.39 7.51 -6.89
CA ILE A 85 24.61 6.69 -6.79
C ILE A 85 24.74 6.12 -5.38
N VAL A 86 24.54 6.94 -4.35
CA VAL A 86 24.55 6.48 -2.95
C VAL A 86 23.43 5.46 -2.71
N GLU A 87 22.20 5.75 -3.13
CA GLU A 87 21.06 4.83 -3.02
C GLU A 87 21.31 3.49 -3.74
N ARG A 88 22.03 3.53 -4.88
CA ARG A 88 22.42 2.32 -5.62
C ARG A 88 23.41 1.46 -4.84
N THR A 89 24.24 2.02 -3.96
CA THR A 89 25.16 1.22 -3.14
C THR A 89 24.43 0.40 -2.07
N GLU A 90 23.33 0.92 -1.54
CA GLU A 90 22.51 0.22 -0.55
C GLU A 90 21.58 -0.82 -1.19
N LYS A 91 21.14 -0.57 -2.43
CA LYS A 91 20.20 -1.44 -3.13
C LYS A 91 20.90 -2.59 -3.86
N PRO A 92 20.40 -3.83 -3.76
CA PRO A 92 20.98 -4.95 -4.49
C PRO A 92 20.86 -4.71 -6.01
N SER A 93 21.97 -4.89 -6.74
CA SER A 93 22.01 -4.70 -8.19
C SER A 93 21.18 -5.75 -8.96
N MET A 94 20.85 -6.86 -8.33
CA MET A 94 20.06 -7.93 -8.91
C MET A 94 18.67 -7.97 -8.28
N ARG A 95 17.65 -7.69 -9.09
CA ARG A 95 16.26 -7.81 -8.68
C ARG A 95 15.80 -9.23 -8.96
N VAL A 96 15.75 -10.06 -7.91
CA VAL A 96 15.11 -11.39 -7.99
C VAL A 96 13.62 -11.27 -7.74
N TRP A 97 12.82 -12.04 -8.48
CA TRP A 97 11.40 -12.18 -8.18
C TRP A 97 11.27 -13.11 -6.97
N GLN A 98 10.88 -12.55 -5.82
CA GLN A 98 10.58 -13.33 -4.63
C GLN A 98 9.14 -13.01 -4.23
N PRO A 99 8.35 -14.00 -3.77
CA PRO A 99 7.06 -13.74 -3.16
C PRO A 99 7.32 -12.76 -2.01
N ARG A 100 6.83 -11.52 -2.15
CA ARG A 100 7.01 -10.51 -1.12
C ARG A 100 6.38 -11.08 0.15
N ALA A 101 7.18 -11.23 1.21
CA ALA A 101 6.62 -11.31 2.55
C ALA A 101 5.82 -10.03 2.71
N GLY A 102 4.49 -10.13 2.59
CA GLY A 102 3.61 -8.97 2.58
C GLY A 102 3.91 -8.10 3.79
N ILE A 103 3.84 -6.79 3.62
CA ILE A 103 3.83 -5.87 4.76
C ILE A 103 2.68 -6.33 5.66
N ARG A 104 3.01 -6.82 6.86
CA ARG A 104 2.00 -7.19 7.85
C ARG A 104 1.48 -5.88 8.42
N ILE A 105 0.48 -5.30 7.75
CA ILE A 105 -0.21 -4.12 8.26
C ILE A 105 -0.98 -4.59 9.48
N ASN A 106 -0.40 -4.38 10.67
CA ASN A 106 -1.13 -4.53 11.92
C ASN A 106 -2.02 -3.29 12.02
N VAL A 107 -3.25 -3.40 11.52
CA VAL A 107 -4.25 -2.35 11.61
C VAL A 107 -4.64 -2.24 13.09
N ARG A 108 -3.86 -1.47 13.86
CA ARG A 108 -4.29 -1.01 15.17
C ARG A 108 -5.36 0.03 14.92
N SER A 109 -6.61 -0.41 14.76
CA SER A 109 -7.75 0.47 14.91
C SER A 109 -7.77 0.90 16.37
N TYR A 110 -7.22 2.08 16.64
CA TYR A 110 -7.55 2.82 17.85
C TYR A 110 -9.02 3.18 17.71
N PHE A 111 -9.90 2.30 18.17
CA PHE A 111 -11.26 2.71 18.50
C PHE A 111 -11.07 3.74 19.61
N GLN A 112 -11.20 5.01 19.27
CA GLN A 112 -11.40 6.05 20.25
C GLN A 112 -12.72 5.65 20.94
N THR A 113 -12.63 4.98 22.09
CA THR A 113 -13.74 4.92 23.02
C THR A 113 -14.01 6.38 23.33
N GLN A 114 -14.97 6.97 22.62
CA GLN A 114 -15.55 8.23 23.01
C GLN A 114 -16.00 7.98 24.44
N GLN A 115 -15.31 8.58 25.41
CA GLN A 115 -15.86 8.76 26.73
C GLN A 115 -17.11 9.60 26.49
N SER A 116 -18.24 8.91 26.31
CA SER A 116 -19.55 9.52 26.40
C SER A 116 -19.56 10.19 27.76
N THR A 117 -19.52 11.52 27.72
CA THR A 117 -19.89 12.38 28.82
C THR A 117 -21.04 11.73 29.56
N ASN A 118 -20.83 11.55 30.86
CA ASN A 118 -21.77 11.08 31.85
C ASN A 118 -23.19 11.58 31.58
N GLU A 119 -23.97 10.78 30.88
CA GLU A 119 -25.42 10.81 30.89
C GLU A 119 -25.79 9.46 31.46
N GLN A 120 -26.33 9.47 32.69
CA GLN A 120 -26.79 8.29 33.39
C GLN A 120 -27.93 7.64 32.60
N GLU A 121 -27.59 6.84 31.61
CA GLU A 121 -28.50 5.85 31.05
C GLU A 121 -28.45 4.64 31.98
N SER A 122 -29.53 4.49 32.72
CA SER A 122 -29.81 3.36 33.61
C SER A 122 -29.66 2.04 32.85
N THR A 123 -28.49 1.42 32.94
CA THR A 123 -28.36 -0.01 32.70
C THR A 123 -28.84 -0.73 33.95
N GLU A 124 -30.15 -0.79 34.15
CA GLU A 124 -30.74 -1.91 34.87
C GLU A 124 -30.21 -3.19 34.18
N PRO A 125 -29.62 -4.14 34.91
CA PRO A 125 -29.25 -5.42 34.30
C PRO A 125 -30.54 -5.95 33.69
N VAL A 126 -30.57 -6.15 32.36
CA VAL A 126 -31.75 -6.69 31.68
C VAL A 126 -32.08 -8.01 32.37
N GLY A 127 -33.06 -7.95 33.28
CA GLY A 127 -33.42 -9.05 34.13
C GLY A 127 -33.76 -10.23 33.24
N LYS A 128 -33.31 -11.42 33.62
CA LYS A 128 -33.58 -12.66 32.88
C LYS A 128 -35.07 -12.76 32.52
N ASP A 129 -35.93 -12.21 33.37
CA ASP A 129 -37.37 -12.08 33.19
C ASP A 129 -37.79 -11.35 31.90
N LYS A 130 -37.10 -10.26 31.51
CA LYS A 130 -37.40 -9.54 30.25
C LYS A 130 -36.98 -10.34 29.02
N LEU A 131 -35.84 -11.02 29.08
CA LEU A 131 -35.40 -11.92 28.02
C LEU A 131 -36.33 -13.14 27.91
N GLN A 132 -36.82 -13.64 29.05
CA GLN A 132 -37.79 -14.73 29.12
C GLN A 132 -39.14 -14.32 28.51
N GLN A 133 -39.61 -13.10 28.80
CA GLN A 133 -40.85 -12.54 28.22
C GLN A 133 -40.76 -12.38 26.69
N LEU A 134 -39.63 -11.91 26.19
CA LEU A 134 -39.40 -11.80 24.75
C LEU A 134 -39.31 -13.18 24.08
N SER A 135 -38.65 -14.14 24.74
CA SER A 135 -38.59 -15.53 24.28
C SER A 135 -39.98 -16.17 24.24
N SER A 136 -40.82 -15.94 25.26
CA SER A 136 -42.17 -16.50 25.29
C SER A 136 -43.08 -15.89 24.22
N LEU A 137 -42.95 -14.59 23.94
CA LEU A 137 -43.69 -13.95 22.85
C LEU A 137 -43.28 -14.49 21.47
N LEU A 138 -42.00 -14.79 21.27
CA LEU A 138 -41.51 -15.37 20.03
C LEU A 138 -42.04 -16.80 19.84
N ASP A 139 -42.03 -17.62 20.90
CA ASP A 139 -42.57 -18.99 20.87
C ASP A 139 -44.09 -19.01 20.65
N GLU A 140 -44.83 -18.06 21.23
CA GLU A 140 -46.27 -17.90 21.00
C GLU A 140 -46.58 -17.55 19.54
N SER A 141 -45.74 -16.72 18.91
CA SER A 141 -45.89 -16.36 17.50
C SER A 141 -45.61 -17.52 16.53
N ALA A 142 -44.81 -18.50 16.94
CA ALA A 142 -44.55 -19.70 16.14
C ALA A 142 -45.72 -20.71 16.17
N HIS A 143 -46.64 -20.59 17.13
CA HIS A 143 -47.68 -21.58 17.37
C HIS A 143 -49.07 -21.27 16.82
N LYS A 144 -49.21 -20.19 16.01
CA LYS A 144 -50.40 -20.03 15.14
C LYS A 144 -50.30 -20.95 13.92
N TYR A 145 -50.42 -22.25 14.17
CA TYR A 145 -50.81 -23.24 13.16
C TYR A 145 -52.28 -23.56 13.40
N ASP A 146 -53.14 -23.06 12.52
CA ASP A 146 -54.58 -23.30 12.56
C ASP A 146 -54.86 -24.74 12.06
N PRO A 147 -55.27 -25.69 12.92
CA PRO A 147 -55.38 -27.10 12.55
C PRO A 147 -56.53 -27.37 11.55
N ASP A 148 -57.46 -26.44 11.38
CA ASP A 148 -58.59 -26.57 10.45
C ASP A 148 -58.27 -26.13 9.02
N VAL A 149 -57.04 -25.66 8.77
CA VAL A 149 -56.55 -25.43 7.40
C VAL A 149 -55.66 -26.61 7.01
N SER A 150 -56.26 -27.62 6.37
CA SER A 150 -55.49 -28.68 5.71
C SER A 150 -54.48 -28.05 4.74
N PRO A 151 -53.18 -28.37 4.85
CA PRO A 151 -52.20 -27.89 3.89
C PRO A 151 -52.49 -28.59 2.55
N ASN A 152 -53.19 -27.90 1.66
CA ASN A 152 -53.26 -28.29 0.27
C ASN A 152 -51.82 -28.26 -0.28
N PRO A 153 -51.27 -29.39 -0.76
CA PRO A 153 -49.88 -29.44 -1.24
C PRO A 153 -49.61 -28.53 -2.46
N ASN A 154 -50.64 -27.89 -3.02
CA ASN A 154 -50.53 -26.94 -4.11
C ASN A 154 -50.53 -25.45 -3.68
N VAL A 155 -50.54 -25.13 -2.39
CA VAL A 155 -50.47 -23.73 -1.92
C VAL A 155 -49.12 -23.51 -1.24
N ARG A 156 -48.20 -22.84 -1.96
CA ARG A 156 -46.94 -22.36 -1.41
C ARG A 156 -47.26 -21.31 -0.33
N PRO A 157 -46.57 -21.30 0.83
CA PRO A 157 -46.69 -20.19 1.75
C PRO A 157 -46.29 -18.92 1.01
N ASP A 158 -47.17 -17.93 1.08
CA ASP A 158 -47.10 -16.66 0.37
C ASP A 158 -45.69 -16.10 0.51
N THR A 159 -44.90 -16.29 -0.54
CA THR A 159 -43.63 -15.58 -0.67
C THR A 159 -44.04 -14.11 -0.67
N PRO A 160 -43.56 -13.25 0.24
CA PRO A 160 -43.89 -11.84 0.17
C PRO A 160 -43.53 -11.39 -1.24
N GLU A 161 -44.54 -10.96 -2.01
CA GLU A 161 -44.33 -10.49 -3.38
C GLU A 161 -43.28 -9.40 -3.32
N PHE A 162 -42.09 -9.73 -3.81
CA PHE A 162 -41.01 -8.77 -3.90
C PHE A 162 -41.40 -7.78 -5.00
N ASN A 163 -42.10 -6.72 -4.63
CA ASN A 163 -42.40 -5.55 -5.45
C ASN A 163 -41.15 -4.68 -5.68
N GLY A 164 -40.04 -5.32 -6.02
CA GLY A 164 -38.84 -4.65 -6.51
C GLY A 164 -38.71 -4.79 -8.03
N PRO A 165 -37.83 -4.01 -8.67
CA PRO A 165 -37.59 -4.11 -10.11
C PRO A 165 -37.22 -5.55 -10.48
N PRO A 166 -37.63 -6.03 -11.68
CA PRO A 166 -37.39 -7.40 -12.09
C PRO A 166 -35.90 -7.74 -11.98
N LYS A 167 -35.59 -8.91 -11.41
CA LYS A 167 -34.21 -9.38 -11.28
C LYS A 167 -33.55 -9.30 -12.66
N PRO A 168 -32.37 -8.67 -12.82
CA PRO A 168 -31.75 -8.43 -14.13
C PRO A 168 -31.32 -9.68 -14.89
N VAL A 169 -31.55 -10.86 -14.33
CA VAL A 169 -31.00 -12.13 -14.82
C VAL A 169 -32.14 -13.10 -15.04
N ASP A 170 -32.23 -13.57 -16.28
CA ASP A 170 -33.17 -14.59 -16.71
C ASP A 170 -32.71 -15.97 -16.20
N PRO A 171 -33.42 -16.60 -15.25
CA PRO A 171 -32.99 -17.84 -14.63
C PRO A 171 -32.99 -19.02 -15.60
N SER A 172 -33.70 -18.91 -16.73
CA SER A 172 -33.72 -19.93 -17.79
C SER A 172 -32.39 -20.06 -18.55
N ARG A 173 -31.50 -19.06 -18.43
CA ARG A 173 -30.16 -19.06 -19.05
C ARG A 173 -29.07 -19.65 -18.17
N VAL A 174 -29.36 -20.01 -16.92
CA VAL A 174 -28.41 -20.63 -16.01
C VAL A 174 -28.62 -22.15 -16.06
N SER A 175 -27.90 -22.82 -16.96
CA SER A 175 -27.79 -24.28 -16.93
C SER A 175 -26.55 -24.65 -16.13
N VAL A 176 -26.72 -25.48 -15.11
CA VAL A 176 -25.61 -26.04 -14.33
C VAL A 176 -25.22 -27.35 -14.98
N ASP A 177 -24.05 -27.40 -15.61
CA ASP A 177 -23.48 -28.66 -16.08
C ASP A 177 -23.09 -29.49 -14.86
N THR A 178 -23.90 -30.49 -14.53
CA THR A 178 -23.55 -31.52 -13.55
C THR A 178 -22.52 -32.45 -14.19
N THR A 179 -21.26 -32.02 -14.17
CA THR A 179 -20.13 -32.81 -14.68
C THR A 179 -20.11 -34.18 -14.01
N ALA A 180 -20.02 -35.23 -14.84
CA ALA A 180 -20.05 -36.62 -14.46
C ALA A 180 -19.07 -36.97 -13.32
N THR A 181 -19.55 -37.85 -12.45
CA THR A 181 -19.11 -38.26 -11.11
C THR A 181 -17.66 -38.80 -10.93
N ASN A 182 -16.72 -38.63 -11.86
CA ASN A 182 -15.41 -39.30 -11.73
C ASN A 182 -14.18 -38.38 -11.91
N THR A 183 -14.22 -37.16 -11.37
CA THR A 183 -12.99 -36.36 -11.21
C THR A 183 -12.78 -36.04 -9.73
N PRO A 184 -11.70 -36.53 -9.08
CA PRO A 184 -11.40 -36.17 -7.70
C PRO A 184 -11.11 -34.67 -7.63
N LEU A 185 -11.87 -33.93 -6.81
CA LEU A 185 -11.79 -32.48 -6.72
C LEU A 185 -10.60 -31.95 -5.92
N ASP A 186 -9.76 -32.84 -5.37
CA ASP A 186 -8.58 -32.45 -4.62
C ASP A 186 -7.32 -32.96 -5.32
N GLY A 187 -6.43 -32.03 -5.68
CA GLY A 187 -5.12 -32.29 -6.27
C GLY A 187 -4.13 -32.99 -5.32
N ILE A 188 -4.59 -33.89 -4.45
CA ILE A 188 -3.76 -34.70 -3.58
C ILE A 188 -3.44 -36.00 -4.32
N THR A 189 -2.33 -36.00 -5.05
CA THR A 189 -1.68 -37.25 -5.45
C THR A 189 -1.29 -38.00 -4.19
N GLN A 190 -1.85 -39.20 -3.95
CA GLN A 190 -1.32 -40.12 -2.94
C GLN A 190 0.15 -40.41 -3.26
N ARG A 191 1.04 -39.86 -2.46
CA ARG A 191 2.48 -40.15 -2.54
C ARG A 191 2.68 -41.58 -2.05
N ASN A 192 2.79 -42.51 -3.00
CA ASN A 192 3.31 -43.84 -2.70
C ASN A 192 4.81 -43.72 -2.40
N GLU A 193 5.22 -44.12 -1.20
CA GLU A 193 6.64 -44.35 -0.88
C GLU A 193 7.17 -45.57 -1.63
N PRO A 194 8.39 -45.48 -2.17
CA PRO A 194 9.25 -46.65 -2.11
C PRO A 194 10.67 -46.35 -1.61
N ALA A 195 11.10 -47.22 -0.71
CA ALA A 195 12.46 -47.74 -0.49
C ALA A 195 13.64 -46.76 -0.39
N LYS A 196 14.11 -46.62 0.86
CA LYS A 196 15.48 -46.31 1.32
C LYS A 196 16.59 -46.60 0.27
N THR A 197 17.25 -45.57 -0.26
CA THR A 197 18.59 -45.64 -0.87
C THR A 197 19.37 -44.33 -0.61
N GLN A 198 20.69 -44.47 -0.48
CA GLN A 198 21.74 -43.64 0.16
C GLN A 198 21.95 -42.20 -0.35
N PRO A 199 22.71 -41.35 0.38
CA PRO A 199 22.83 -39.92 0.11
C PRO A 199 23.86 -39.63 -0.99
N SER A 200 23.46 -38.93 -2.04
CA SER A 200 24.38 -38.28 -2.99
C SER A 200 24.51 -36.79 -2.66
N SER A 201 25.75 -36.34 -2.52
CA SER A 201 26.14 -34.98 -2.17
C SER A 201 25.59 -33.91 -3.13
N PRO A 202 25.12 -32.75 -2.65
CA PRO A 202 24.77 -31.63 -3.51
C PRO A 202 26.01 -30.75 -3.69
N MET A 203 26.87 -31.07 -4.66
CA MET A 203 27.87 -30.10 -5.13
C MET A 203 28.14 -30.23 -6.63
N ARG A 204 27.88 -29.11 -7.30
CA ARG A 204 28.43 -28.63 -8.59
C ARG A 204 27.78 -29.17 -9.87
N ASP A 205 27.09 -28.28 -10.58
CA ASP A 205 27.66 -27.67 -11.79
C ASP A 205 26.91 -26.37 -12.14
N LEU A 206 27.62 -25.24 -12.15
CA LEU A 206 27.15 -23.93 -12.61
C LEU A 206 28.22 -23.29 -13.50
N SER A 207 28.69 -24.05 -14.49
CA SER A 207 29.50 -23.50 -15.57
C SER A 207 28.60 -23.05 -16.74
N PRO A 208 28.75 -21.81 -17.25
CA PRO A 208 27.93 -21.31 -18.35
C PRO A 208 28.35 -21.95 -19.68
N PRO A 209 27.42 -22.08 -20.67
CA PRO A 209 27.72 -22.74 -21.93
C PRO A 209 28.64 -21.88 -22.81
N HIS A 210 29.64 -22.52 -23.42
CA HIS A 210 30.50 -21.90 -24.43
C HIS A 210 29.72 -21.73 -25.75
N PRO A 211 29.79 -20.56 -26.42
CA PRO A 211 29.25 -20.40 -27.76
C PRO A 211 30.15 -21.08 -28.80
N ALA A 212 29.50 -21.68 -29.82
CA ALA A 212 30.11 -22.32 -30.98
C ALA A 212 30.73 -21.32 -31.97
#